data_AF-A0A6C0ESI3-F1
#
_entry.id   AF-A0A6C0ESI3-F1
#
_cell.length_a   1.000
_cell.length_b   1.000
_cell.length_c   1.000
_cell.angle_alpha   90.00
_cell.angle_beta   90.00
_cell.angle_gamma   90.00
#
_symmetry.space_group_name_H-M   'P 1'
#
loop_
_entity.id
_entity.type
_entity.pdbx_description
1 polymer ?
#
loop_
_entity_poly.entity_id
_entity_poly.type
_entity_poly.pdbx_seq_one_letter_code
_entity_poly.pdbx_strand_id
1 'polypeptide(L)'
;MNTMEEIEEYVEENDYNPPVIFTRYLYILDDVKTSLMLSILNRNRDEALFWAYELYYSGYIEDVFELLTNMYNEFYSVLNPNLGDFFINLKKTQTNSEYMIGTMIYNMIHRKYNISSFVEKYSKTQFNLVYPICNEPDKKFFIILEEKDIQKYKNIDCSEPSTILRTAAQYNSHSYSAKLFENDYIGVEREELLTMYRQDWLYYASFSPIWEERIGQFNGTVDHDKKMICFENEDFEDAFYEKYYYDPDEQPSHVQFKSIGTGAETQWTWNEFYEKYK
;
A
#
# COMPACT_ATOMS: atom_id res chain seq x y z
N MET A 1 12.89 -50.70 -26.04
CA MET A 1 12.77 -49.65 -27.07
C MET A 1 12.02 -48.52 -26.41
N ASN A 2 12.69 -47.39 -26.22
CA ASN A 2 12.17 -46.15 -25.63
C ASN A 2 10.80 -45.78 -26.18
N THR A 3 9.95 -45.17 -25.35
CA THR A 3 9.73 -43.70 -25.35
C THR A 3 8.61 -43.31 -24.38
N MET A 4 8.74 -42.13 -23.78
CA MET A 4 7.76 -41.36 -23.00
C MET A 4 7.79 -41.47 -21.47
N GLU A 5 8.97 -41.34 -20.89
CA GLU A 5 9.13 -40.68 -19.58
C GLU A 5 10.05 -39.47 -19.80
N GLU A 6 9.50 -38.41 -20.41
CA GLU A 6 10.11 -37.09 -20.44
C GLU A 6 9.43 -36.25 -19.35
N ILE A 7 10.13 -36.17 -18.21
CA ILE A 7 10.43 -34.94 -17.47
C ILE A 7 9.26 -33.94 -17.39
N GLU A 8 8.36 -34.15 -16.42
CA GLU A 8 7.73 -33.03 -15.72
C GLU A 8 8.71 -32.60 -14.62
N GLU A 9 9.61 -31.69 -14.98
CA GLU A 9 10.43 -30.96 -14.03
C GLU A 9 9.48 -30.10 -13.20
N TYR A 10 9.25 -30.51 -11.95
CA TYR A 10 8.51 -29.73 -10.97
C TYR A 10 9.20 -28.37 -10.80
N VAL A 11 8.56 -27.30 -11.28
CA VAL A 11 8.92 -25.95 -10.87
C VAL A 11 8.45 -25.82 -9.42
N GLU A 12 9.37 -25.96 -8.47
CA GLU A 12 9.16 -25.46 -7.12
C GLU A 12 8.98 -23.93 -7.24
N GLU A 13 7.73 -23.46 -7.16
CA GLU A 13 7.45 -22.07 -6.80
C GLU A 13 8.13 -21.85 -5.44
N ASN A 14 9.28 -21.19 -5.45
CA ASN A 14 9.95 -20.78 -4.22
C ASN A 14 9.01 -19.82 -3.48
N ASP A 15 8.42 -20.30 -2.39
CA ASP A 15 7.55 -19.59 -1.43
C ASP A 15 8.35 -18.56 -0.60
N TYR A 16 9.23 -17.80 -1.25
CA TYR A 16 10.05 -16.79 -0.60
C TYR A 16 9.21 -15.53 -0.39
N ASN A 17 8.84 -15.27 0.87
CA ASN A 17 8.24 -14.01 1.27
C ASN A 17 9.34 -13.02 1.74
N PRO A 18 9.64 -11.95 0.99
CA PRO A 18 10.64 -10.97 1.41
C PRO A 18 10.13 -10.16 2.62
N PRO A 19 11.03 -9.71 3.51
CA PRO A 19 10.62 -8.86 4.64
C PRO A 19 10.17 -7.46 4.23
N VAL A 20 10.43 -7.06 2.98
CA VAL A 20 10.07 -5.75 2.43
C VAL A 20 9.57 -5.96 1.01
N ILE A 21 8.46 -5.32 0.66
CA ILE A 21 7.98 -5.19 -0.72
C ILE A 21 7.83 -3.71 -1.03
N PHE A 22 8.36 -3.29 -2.18
CA PHE A 22 8.26 -1.90 -2.62
C PHE A 22 7.12 -1.70 -3.63
N THR A 23 6.37 -0.63 -3.44
CA THR A 23 5.28 -0.17 -4.32
C THR A 23 5.80 0.55 -5.56
N ARG A 24 4.89 1.01 -6.44
CA ARG A 24 5.24 1.67 -7.71
C ARG A 24 6.18 2.86 -7.55
N TYR A 25 6.17 3.56 -6.40
CA TYR A 25 7.06 4.68 -6.06
C TYR A 25 7.96 4.37 -4.85
N LEU A 26 8.25 3.09 -4.66
CA LEU A 26 9.23 2.56 -3.72
C LEU A 26 8.92 2.83 -2.23
N TYR A 27 7.66 3.05 -1.88
CA TYR A 27 7.24 2.97 -0.48
C TYR A 27 7.16 1.52 -0.03
N ILE A 28 7.49 1.25 1.23
CA ILE A 28 7.27 -0.08 1.86
C ILE A 28 5.76 -0.36 1.88
N LEU A 29 5.34 -1.52 1.36
CA LEU A 29 3.93 -1.88 1.18
C LEU A 29 3.10 -1.81 2.47
N ASP A 30 3.59 -2.39 3.56
CA ASP A 30 2.88 -2.39 4.85
C ASP A 30 2.70 -0.98 5.42
N ASP A 31 3.71 -0.15 5.22
CA ASP A 31 3.69 1.26 5.58
C ASP A 31 2.65 2.04 4.76
N VAL A 32 2.45 1.70 3.48
CA VAL A 32 1.37 2.29 2.68
C VAL A 32 -0.01 1.87 3.22
N LYS A 33 -0.20 0.58 3.53
CA LYS A 33 -1.47 0.05 4.08
C LYS A 33 -1.84 0.75 5.40
N THR A 34 -0.88 0.84 6.32
CA THR A 34 -1.07 1.52 7.61
C THR A 34 -1.24 3.04 7.44
N SER A 35 -0.48 3.67 6.54
CA SER A 35 -0.62 5.11 6.24
C SER A 35 -1.99 5.46 5.68
N LEU A 36 -2.56 4.62 4.80
CA LEU A 36 -3.92 4.80 4.30
C LEU A 36 -4.93 4.81 5.46
N MET A 37 -4.87 3.80 6.33
CA MET A 37 -5.77 3.70 7.48
C MET A 37 -5.67 4.93 8.39
N LEU A 38 -4.45 5.30 8.78
CA LEU A 38 -4.21 6.44 9.66
C LEU A 38 -4.67 7.76 9.03
N SER A 39 -4.46 7.95 7.72
CA SER A 39 -4.88 9.16 7.01
C SER A 39 -6.40 9.30 6.98
N ILE A 40 -7.14 8.19 6.83
CA ILE A 40 -8.61 8.18 6.92
C ILE A 40 -9.08 8.53 8.33
N LEU A 41 -8.49 7.92 9.37
CA LEU A 41 -8.83 8.22 10.77
C LEU A 41 -8.51 9.68 11.15
N ASN A 42 -7.39 10.22 10.65
CA ASN A 42 -7.02 11.63 10.77
C ASN A 42 -7.90 12.56 9.93
N ARG A 43 -8.82 12.01 9.11
CA ARG A 43 -9.68 12.76 8.19
C ARG A 43 -8.88 13.58 7.17
N ASN A 44 -7.65 13.17 6.86
CA ASN A 44 -6.80 13.79 5.87
C ASN A 44 -7.11 13.19 4.48
N ARG A 45 -8.04 13.83 3.78
CA ARG A 45 -8.53 13.36 2.48
C ARG A 45 -7.44 13.22 1.44
N ASP A 46 -6.60 14.24 1.28
CA ASP A 46 -5.67 14.27 0.15
C ASP A 46 -4.56 13.21 0.31
N GLU A 47 -4.11 13.01 1.55
CA GLU A 47 -3.16 11.97 1.92
C GLU A 47 -3.78 10.56 1.85
N ALA A 48 -5.02 10.37 2.34
CA ALA A 48 -5.71 9.09 2.20
C ALA A 48 -5.90 8.68 0.74
N LEU A 49 -6.32 9.61 -0.12
CA LEU A 49 -6.42 9.33 -1.56
C LEU A 49 -5.06 9.02 -2.18
N PHE A 50 -4.00 9.73 -1.78
CA PHE A 50 -2.64 9.42 -2.24
C PHE A 50 -2.25 7.97 -1.93
N TRP A 51 -2.35 7.54 -0.67
CA TRP A 51 -1.97 6.18 -0.28
C TRP A 51 -2.84 5.10 -0.92
N ALA A 52 -4.14 5.36 -1.08
CA ALA A 52 -5.04 4.42 -1.73
C ALA A 52 -4.68 4.21 -3.20
N TYR A 53 -4.35 5.28 -3.91
CA TYR A 53 -3.93 5.16 -5.30
C TYR A 53 -2.48 4.68 -5.44
N GLU A 54 -1.63 4.85 -4.42
CA GLU A 54 -0.34 4.18 -4.37
C GLU A 54 -0.49 2.66 -4.36
N LEU A 55 -1.37 2.11 -3.52
CA LEU A 55 -1.69 0.68 -3.53
C LEU A 55 -2.35 0.25 -4.84
N TYR A 56 -3.40 0.96 -5.25
CA TYR A 56 -4.20 0.61 -6.41
C TYR A 56 -3.34 0.50 -7.68
N TYR A 57 -2.56 1.53 -7.98
CA TYR A 57 -1.70 1.53 -9.17
C TYR A 57 -0.40 0.77 -8.96
N SER A 58 -0.11 0.25 -7.76
CA SER A 58 0.92 -0.78 -7.59
C SER A 58 0.41 -2.18 -7.96
N GLY A 59 -0.88 -2.30 -8.33
CA GLY A 59 -1.53 -3.54 -8.74
C GLY A 59 -2.30 -4.26 -7.63
N TYR A 60 -2.34 -3.71 -6.42
CA TYR A 60 -3.05 -4.27 -5.25
C TYR A 60 -4.52 -3.84 -5.21
N ILE A 61 -5.24 -4.03 -6.31
CA ILE A 61 -6.61 -3.53 -6.49
C ILE A 61 -7.56 -4.17 -5.47
N GLU A 62 -7.50 -5.50 -5.33
CA GLU A 62 -8.37 -6.22 -4.38
C GLU A 62 -7.98 -5.93 -2.93
N ASP A 63 -6.69 -5.86 -2.60
CA ASP A 63 -6.22 -5.52 -1.25
C ASP A 63 -6.73 -4.16 -0.79
N VAL A 64 -6.71 -3.13 -1.67
CA VAL A 64 -7.19 -1.80 -1.27
C VAL A 64 -8.71 -1.80 -1.06
N PHE A 65 -9.49 -2.56 -1.84
CA PHE A 65 -10.92 -2.73 -1.58
C PHE A 65 -11.20 -3.46 -0.29
N GLU A 66 -10.48 -4.55 -0.04
CA GLU A 66 -10.60 -5.33 1.18
C GLU A 66 -10.25 -4.47 2.40
N LEU A 67 -9.14 -3.75 2.36
CA LEU A 67 -8.71 -2.84 3.42
C LEU A 67 -9.79 -1.80 3.74
N LEU A 68 -10.31 -1.10 2.72
CA LEU A 68 -11.37 -0.09 2.92
C LEU A 68 -12.69 -0.71 3.41
N THR A 69 -13.03 -1.91 2.95
CA THR A 69 -14.22 -2.64 3.40
C THR A 69 -14.09 -3.07 4.86
N ASN A 70 -12.93 -3.60 5.25
CA ASN A 70 -12.62 -3.99 6.61
C ASN A 70 -12.64 -2.78 7.55
N MET A 71 -12.04 -1.66 7.14
CA MET A 71 -12.13 -0.40 7.88
C MET A 71 -13.57 0.07 8.06
N TYR A 72 -14.40 0.02 7.02
CA TYR A 72 -15.83 0.35 7.15
C TYR A 72 -16.50 -0.56 8.18
N ASN A 73 -16.32 -1.87 8.06
CA ASN A 73 -16.96 -2.86 8.92
C ASN A 73 -16.54 -2.70 10.38
N GLU A 74 -15.24 -2.52 10.64
CA GLU A 74 -14.68 -2.47 11.98
C GLU A 74 -14.88 -1.10 12.64
N PHE A 75 -14.82 0.01 11.89
CA PHE A 75 -14.82 1.35 12.49
C PHE A 75 -16.13 2.15 12.29
N TYR A 76 -16.86 1.91 11.20
CA TYR A 76 -17.95 2.79 10.77
C TYR A 76 -19.34 2.14 10.80
N SER A 77 -19.43 0.81 10.66
CA SER A 77 -20.69 0.11 10.38
C SER A 77 -21.79 0.34 11.42
N VAL A 78 -21.45 0.33 12.71
CA VAL A 78 -22.41 0.52 13.81
C VAL A 78 -23.04 1.92 13.78
N LEU A 79 -22.26 2.93 13.42
CA LEU A 79 -22.69 4.33 13.42
C LEU A 79 -23.25 4.79 12.07
N ASN A 80 -22.95 4.08 10.97
CA ASN A 80 -23.27 4.52 9.61
C ASN A 80 -23.78 3.37 8.71
N PRO A 81 -24.83 2.63 9.09
CA PRO A 81 -25.29 1.44 8.35
C PRO A 81 -25.71 1.72 6.89
N ASN A 82 -26.30 2.88 6.59
CA ASN A 82 -26.69 3.22 5.21
C ASN A 82 -25.46 3.47 4.32
N LEU A 83 -24.29 3.79 4.90
CA LEU A 83 -23.05 3.88 4.13
C LEU A 83 -22.65 2.50 3.58
N GLY A 84 -22.86 1.43 4.35
CA GLY A 84 -22.64 0.06 3.89
C GLY A 84 -23.58 -0.31 2.75
N ASP A 85 -24.87 0.00 2.88
CA ASP A 85 -25.84 -0.20 1.80
C ASP A 85 -25.43 0.56 0.53
N PHE A 86 -24.94 1.79 0.69
CA PHE A 86 -24.40 2.57 -0.41
C PHE A 86 -23.19 1.89 -1.07
N PHE A 87 -22.21 1.41 -0.30
CA PHE A 87 -21.05 0.69 -0.86
C PHE A 87 -21.43 -0.61 -1.55
N ILE A 88 -22.38 -1.38 -1.01
CA ILE A 88 -22.90 -2.59 -1.66
C ILE A 88 -23.54 -2.25 -3.00
N ASN A 89 -24.34 -1.17 -3.06
CA ASN A 89 -24.97 -0.72 -4.30
C ASN A 89 -23.95 -0.16 -5.29
N LEU A 90 -22.94 0.55 -4.80
CA LEU A 90 -21.85 1.08 -5.62
C LEU A 90 -21.09 -0.05 -6.32
N LYS A 91 -20.70 -1.10 -5.58
CA LYS A 91 -20.01 -2.29 -6.12
C LYS A 91 -20.86 -3.06 -7.15
N LYS A 92 -22.19 -3.04 -7.02
CA LYS A 92 -23.10 -3.70 -7.97
C LYS A 92 -23.32 -2.92 -9.26
N THR A 93 -23.25 -1.60 -9.19
CA THR A 93 -23.65 -0.70 -10.30
C THR A 93 -22.46 -0.21 -11.11
N GLN A 94 -21.27 -0.17 -10.52
CA GLN A 94 -20.07 0.34 -11.15
C GLN A 94 -19.12 -0.79 -11.52
N THR A 95 -18.60 -0.73 -12.74
CA THR A 95 -17.59 -1.67 -13.25
C THR A 95 -16.17 -1.14 -13.15
N ASN A 96 -15.99 0.15 -12.89
CA ASN A 96 -14.68 0.78 -12.79
C ASN A 96 -14.29 0.96 -11.32
N SER A 97 -13.24 0.25 -10.93
CA SER A 97 -12.69 0.22 -9.59
C SER A 97 -11.98 1.50 -9.17
N GLU A 98 -11.42 2.29 -10.09
CA GLU A 98 -10.56 3.42 -9.76
C GLU A 98 -11.29 4.48 -8.92
N TYR A 99 -12.41 5.03 -9.42
CA TYR A 99 -13.14 6.05 -8.66
C TYR A 99 -13.93 5.47 -7.48
N MET A 100 -14.18 4.14 -7.45
CA MET A 100 -14.86 3.50 -6.33
C MET A 100 -14.03 3.60 -5.05
N ILE A 101 -12.70 3.40 -5.16
CA ILE A 101 -11.75 3.58 -4.05
C ILE A 101 -11.84 4.98 -3.48
N GLY A 102 -11.69 6.01 -4.33
CA GLY A 102 -11.76 7.38 -3.86
C GLY A 102 -13.16 7.76 -3.33
N THR A 103 -14.22 7.20 -3.90
CA THR A 103 -15.61 7.37 -3.42
C THR A 103 -15.78 6.82 -2.00
N MET A 104 -15.27 5.62 -1.71
CA MET A 104 -15.33 5.03 -0.37
C MET A 104 -14.62 5.91 0.65
N ILE A 105 -13.40 6.35 0.34
CA ILE A 105 -12.58 7.21 1.21
C ILE A 105 -13.28 8.53 1.50
N TYR A 106 -13.79 9.21 0.46
CA TYR A 106 -14.46 10.52 0.61
C TYR A 106 -15.64 10.44 1.56
N ASN A 107 -16.43 9.37 1.47
CA ASN A 107 -17.59 9.21 2.33
C ASN A 107 -17.19 8.82 3.75
N MET A 108 -16.21 7.93 3.96
CA MET A 108 -15.77 7.53 5.31
C MET A 108 -15.18 8.71 6.10
N ILE A 109 -14.34 9.55 5.48
CA ILE A 109 -13.67 10.68 6.14
C ILE A 109 -14.66 11.70 6.75
N HIS A 110 -15.90 11.75 6.27
CA HIS A 110 -16.95 12.67 6.78
C HIS A 110 -17.94 12.03 7.76
N ARG A 111 -17.68 10.78 8.18
CA ARG A 111 -18.55 9.99 9.05
C ARG A 111 -17.93 9.81 10.43
N LYS A 112 -18.77 9.63 11.44
CA LYS A 112 -18.31 9.27 12.79
C LYS A 112 -17.83 7.83 12.75
N TYR A 113 -16.78 7.52 13.49
CA TYR A 113 -16.26 6.16 13.62
C TYR A 113 -16.00 5.86 15.09
N ASN A 114 -15.76 4.59 15.40
CA ASN A 114 -15.28 4.13 16.69
C ASN A 114 -14.33 2.97 16.48
N ILE A 115 -13.18 2.98 17.17
CA ILE A 115 -12.14 1.95 17.01
C ILE A 115 -12.09 0.98 18.20
N SER A 116 -13.03 1.04 19.14
CA SER A 116 -12.93 0.30 20.40
C SER A 116 -12.90 -1.21 20.19
N SER A 117 -13.78 -1.76 19.35
CA SER A 117 -13.79 -3.20 19.04
C SER A 117 -12.51 -3.65 18.33
N PHE A 118 -11.93 -2.80 17.49
CA PHE A 118 -10.65 -3.07 16.84
C PHE A 118 -9.52 -3.13 17.86
N VAL A 119 -9.41 -2.10 18.72
CA VAL A 119 -8.39 -2.08 19.77
C VAL A 119 -8.54 -3.29 20.69
N GLU A 120 -9.76 -3.64 21.12
CA GLU A 120 -10.00 -4.83 21.95
C GLU A 120 -9.46 -6.12 21.30
N LYS A 121 -9.73 -6.29 20.01
CA LYS A 121 -9.35 -7.48 19.23
C LYS A 121 -7.84 -7.63 19.09
N TYR A 122 -7.11 -6.54 18.84
CA TYR A 122 -5.70 -6.60 18.43
C TYR A 122 -4.71 -6.26 19.54
N SER A 123 -5.07 -5.40 20.48
CA SER A 123 -4.15 -4.95 21.54
C SER A 123 -3.85 -5.98 22.62
N LYS A 124 -4.71 -7.00 22.78
CA LYS A 124 -4.68 -8.01 23.85
C LYS A 124 -4.60 -7.42 25.27
N THR A 125 -4.89 -6.12 25.42
CA THR A 125 -4.74 -5.36 26.68
C THR A 125 -6.12 -4.90 27.15
N GLN A 126 -6.34 -4.82 28.47
CA GLN A 126 -7.59 -4.31 29.00
C GLN A 126 -7.62 -2.79 28.96
N PHE A 127 -8.58 -2.23 28.22
CA PHE A 127 -8.86 -0.80 28.17
C PHE A 127 -10.25 -0.54 28.74
N ASN A 128 -10.45 0.67 29.28
CA ASN A 128 -11.80 1.19 29.52
C ASN A 128 -12.38 1.68 28.18
N LEU A 129 -12.86 0.74 27.38
CA LEU A 129 -13.37 0.99 26.04
C LEU A 129 -14.73 1.68 26.07
N VAL A 130 -14.93 2.63 25.16
CA VAL A 130 -16.19 3.35 24.98
C VAL A 130 -16.81 2.91 23.67
N TYR A 131 -17.84 2.06 23.77
CA TYR A 131 -18.56 1.57 22.59
C TYR A 131 -19.61 2.58 22.11
N PRO A 132 -19.81 2.68 20.78
CA PRO A 132 -20.76 3.62 20.23
C PRO A 132 -22.19 3.15 20.50
N ILE A 133 -23.07 4.07 20.86
CA ILE A 133 -24.52 3.85 20.88
C ILE A 133 -25.10 4.58 19.67
N CYS A 134 -25.73 3.86 18.75
CA CYS A 134 -26.35 4.44 17.56
C CYS A 134 -27.66 5.16 17.92
N ASN A 135 -27.53 6.40 18.40
CA ASN A 135 -28.67 7.24 18.77
C ASN A 135 -29.01 8.33 17.73
N GLU A 136 -28.09 8.58 16.79
CA GLU A 136 -28.25 9.60 15.76
C GLU A 136 -28.66 8.99 14.42
N PRO A 137 -29.53 9.68 13.64
CA PRO A 137 -29.86 9.24 12.31
C PRO A 137 -28.65 9.36 11.38
N ASP A 138 -28.35 8.26 10.70
CA ASP A 138 -27.24 8.17 9.75
C ASP A 138 -27.46 9.08 8.53
N LYS A 139 -26.35 9.67 8.05
CA LYS A 139 -26.33 10.62 6.94
C LYS A 139 -26.62 9.90 5.62
N LYS A 140 -27.60 10.42 4.88
CA LYS A 140 -28.02 9.88 3.57
C LYS A 140 -27.38 10.55 2.35
N PHE A 141 -26.55 11.57 2.57
CA PHE A 141 -25.82 12.25 1.50
C PHE A 141 -24.52 11.50 1.19
N PHE A 142 -24.36 11.11 -0.06
CA PHE A 142 -23.19 10.39 -0.56
C PHE A 142 -22.53 11.17 -1.69
N ILE A 143 -21.20 11.19 -1.66
CA ILE A 143 -20.37 11.78 -2.72
C ILE A 143 -19.92 10.64 -3.63
N ILE A 144 -19.98 10.83 -4.94
CA ILE A 144 -19.43 9.88 -5.93
C ILE A 144 -18.35 10.64 -6.68
N LEU A 145 -17.14 10.09 -6.72
CA LEU A 145 -16.06 10.65 -7.53
C LEU A 145 -16.21 10.28 -8.99
N GLU A 146 -15.67 11.14 -9.84
CA GLU A 146 -15.61 10.95 -11.29
C GLU A 146 -14.16 10.78 -11.75
N GLU A 147 -14.00 10.38 -13.01
CA GLU A 147 -12.69 10.19 -13.63
C GLU A 147 -11.78 11.42 -13.50
N LYS A 148 -12.34 12.63 -13.60
CA LYS A 148 -11.58 13.89 -13.48
C LYS A 148 -10.94 14.07 -12.10
N ASP A 149 -11.54 13.50 -11.05
CA ASP A 149 -11.09 13.67 -9.67
C ASP A 149 -9.86 12.80 -9.36
N ILE A 150 -9.63 11.78 -10.19
CA ILE A 150 -8.60 10.76 -9.97
C ILE A 150 -7.39 10.89 -10.90
N GLN A 151 -7.48 11.69 -11.98
CA GLN A 151 -6.41 11.81 -12.99
C GLN A 151 -5.04 12.13 -12.38
N LYS A 152 -5.00 12.99 -11.36
CA LYS A 152 -3.76 13.40 -10.69
C LYS A 152 -3.02 12.27 -9.95
N TYR A 153 -3.67 11.12 -9.75
CA TYR A 153 -3.10 9.97 -9.04
C TYR A 153 -2.63 8.84 -9.97
N LYS A 154 -2.95 8.95 -11.26
CA LYS A 154 -2.47 8.01 -12.29
C LYS A 154 -0.94 8.03 -12.36
N ASN A 155 -0.39 6.99 -12.97
CA ASN A 155 1.06 6.88 -13.16
C ASN A 155 1.60 8.10 -13.91
N ILE A 156 2.69 8.65 -13.37
CA ILE A 156 3.40 9.79 -13.96
C ILE A 156 4.32 9.27 -15.07
N ASP A 157 4.09 9.72 -16.29
CA ASP A 157 5.05 9.58 -17.38
C ASP A 157 6.15 10.63 -17.19
N CYS A 158 7.38 10.18 -17.01
CA CYS A 158 8.55 11.04 -16.85
C CYS A 158 9.58 10.71 -17.93
N SER A 159 10.21 11.74 -18.51
CA SER A 159 11.34 11.55 -19.42
C SER A 159 12.64 11.14 -18.70
N GLU A 160 12.72 11.44 -17.40
CA GLU A 160 13.89 11.19 -16.55
C GLU A 160 13.46 10.33 -15.35
N PRO A 161 13.40 9.00 -15.49
CA PRO A 161 12.88 8.11 -14.46
C PRO A 161 13.68 8.20 -13.16
N SER A 162 14.99 8.48 -13.22
CA SER A 162 15.88 8.62 -12.06
C SER A 162 15.52 9.79 -11.15
N THR A 163 14.61 10.67 -11.56
CA THR A 163 14.15 11.81 -10.76
C THR A 163 12.70 11.69 -10.32
N ILE A 164 11.98 10.64 -10.75
CA ILE A 164 10.54 10.52 -10.57
C ILE A 164 10.13 10.56 -9.09
N LEU A 165 10.93 9.97 -8.20
CA LEU A 165 10.66 9.91 -6.78
C LEU A 165 10.58 11.30 -6.13
N ARG A 166 11.27 12.30 -6.68
CA ARG A 166 11.23 13.69 -6.17
C ARG A 166 9.84 14.32 -6.34
N THR A 167 9.11 13.90 -7.37
CA THR A 167 7.77 14.39 -7.69
C THR A 167 6.68 13.44 -7.19
N ALA A 168 6.90 12.13 -7.33
CA ALA A 168 5.92 11.10 -7.02
C ALA A 168 5.79 10.83 -5.52
N ALA A 169 6.89 10.83 -4.77
CA ALA A 169 6.87 10.63 -3.32
C ALA A 169 6.38 11.92 -2.63
N GLN A 170 5.10 11.99 -2.29
CA GLN A 170 4.47 13.22 -1.78
C GLN A 170 4.45 13.27 -0.25
N TYR A 171 4.05 12.18 0.41
CA TYR A 171 3.84 12.12 1.86
C TYR A 171 4.89 11.21 2.52
N ASN A 172 5.18 11.47 3.79
CA ASN A 172 5.99 10.56 4.60
C ASN A 172 5.15 9.35 4.99
N SER A 173 5.70 8.14 4.88
CA SER A 173 5.05 6.97 5.43
C SER A 173 4.88 7.09 6.95
N HIS A 174 3.84 6.44 7.47
CA HIS A 174 3.54 6.39 8.90
C HIS A 174 4.30 5.26 9.60
N SER A 175 5.61 5.14 9.33
CA SER A 175 6.50 4.08 9.85
C SER A 175 6.57 4.00 11.37
N TYR A 176 6.17 5.07 12.08
CA TYR A 176 6.02 5.08 13.55
C TYR A 176 4.93 4.12 14.06
N SER A 177 4.09 3.59 13.18
CA SER A 177 3.04 2.62 13.51
C SER A 177 3.42 1.18 13.20
N ALA A 178 4.61 0.93 12.65
CA ALA A 178 5.00 -0.37 12.16
C ALA A 178 5.03 -1.46 13.26
N LYS A 179 5.50 -1.14 14.46
CA LYS A 179 5.46 -2.11 15.59
C LYS A 179 4.04 -2.37 16.07
N LEU A 180 3.16 -1.37 15.99
CA LEU A 180 1.77 -1.49 16.44
C LEU A 180 0.99 -2.46 15.57
N PHE A 181 1.26 -2.45 14.27
CA PHE A 181 0.59 -3.27 13.26
C PHE A 181 1.40 -4.49 12.82
N GLU A 182 2.51 -4.78 13.52
CA GLU A 182 3.35 -5.96 13.29
C GLU A 182 3.84 -6.05 11.82
N ASN A 183 4.22 -4.92 11.20
CA ASN A 183 4.73 -4.88 9.81
C ASN A 183 5.93 -5.83 9.65
N ASP A 184 6.05 -6.47 8.48
CA ASP A 184 6.96 -7.61 8.26
C ASP A 184 8.44 -7.22 8.42
N TYR A 185 8.77 -5.94 8.20
CA TYR A 185 10.14 -5.43 8.27
C TYR A 185 10.62 -5.08 9.70
N ILE A 186 9.82 -5.23 10.76
CA ILE A 186 10.19 -4.78 12.12
C ILE A 186 11.45 -5.45 12.69
N GLY A 187 11.85 -6.62 12.18
CA GLY A 187 13.10 -7.30 12.52
C GLY A 187 14.31 -6.91 11.67
N VAL A 188 14.14 -6.09 10.64
CA VAL A 188 15.20 -5.69 9.71
C VAL A 188 15.99 -4.52 10.30
N GLU A 189 17.31 -4.67 10.37
CA GLU A 189 18.19 -3.61 10.86
C GLU A 189 18.21 -2.42 9.89
N ARG A 190 18.40 -1.20 10.42
CA ARG A 190 18.30 0.03 9.61
C ARG A 190 19.27 0.04 8.42
N GLU A 191 20.51 -0.37 8.62
CA GLU A 191 21.51 -0.42 7.55
C GLU A 191 21.14 -1.45 6.48
N GLU A 192 20.51 -2.55 6.87
CA GLU A 192 19.99 -3.55 5.94
C GLU A 192 18.85 -2.97 5.12
N LEU A 193 17.86 -2.32 5.76
CA LEU A 193 16.76 -1.65 5.06
C LEU A 193 17.25 -0.56 4.09
N LEU A 194 18.28 0.20 4.47
CA LEU A 194 18.91 1.18 3.58
C LEU A 194 19.57 0.50 2.37
N THR A 195 20.22 -0.64 2.57
CA THR A 195 20.82 -1.44 1.49
C THR A 195 19.72 -1.95 0.54
N MET A 196 18.64 -2.52 1.10
CA MET A 196 17.48 -2.97 0.32
C MET A 196 16.88 -1.85 -0.54
N TYR A 197 16.77 -0.64 0.02
CA TYR A 197 16.17 0.50 -0.66
C TYR A 197 17.10 1.18 -1.67
N ARG A 198 18.42 1.23 -1.42
CA ARG A 198 19.37 1.97 -2.27
C ARG A 198 19.97 1.11 -3.37
N GLN A 199 20.27 -0.15 -3.04
CA GLN A 199 21.03 -1.05 -3.92
C GLN A 199 20.11 -2.10 -4.54
N ASP A 200 19.29 -2.76 -3.73
CA ASP A 200 18.50 -3.93 -4.15
C ASP A 200 17.04 -3.58 -4.49
N TRP A 201 16.75 -2.29 -4.71
CA TRP A 201 15.36 -1.80 -4.75
C TRP A 201 14.51 -2.51 -5.80
N LEU A 202 15.09 -2.81 -6.97
CA LEU A 202 14.37 -3.43 -8.07
C LEU A 202 14.02 -4.89 -7.75
N TYR A 203 14.89 -5.59 -7.01
CA TYR A 203 14.59 -6.92 -6.51
C TYR A 203 13.39 -6.90 -5.55
N TYR A 204 13.43 -6.04 -4.52
CA TYR A 204 12.33 -5.95 -3.56
C TYR A 204 11.05 -5.34 -4.15
N ALA A 205 11.16 -4.53 -5.20
CA ALA A 205 10.04 -4.01 -5.96
C ALA A 205 9.38 -5.07 -6.84
N SER A 206 10.15 -6.04 -7.37
CA SER A 206 9.65 -7.09 -8.27
C SER A 206 8.55 -7.97 -7.67
N PHE A 207 8.45 -8.02 -6.34
CA PHE A 207 7.37 -8.70 -5.61
C PHE A 207 6.03 -7.95 -5.63
N SER A 208 5.97 -6.76 -6.23
CA SER A 208 4.71 -6.06 -6.45
C SER A 208 4.18 -6.27 -7.86
N PRO A 209 2.85 -6.41 -8.06
CA PRO A 209 2.30 -6.78 -9.35
C PRO A 209 2.67 -5.80 -10.48
N ILE A 210 2.75 -4.49 -10.19
CA ILE A 210 3.13 -3.51 -11.21
C ILE A 210 4.58 -3.70 -11.67
N TRP A 211 5.50 -4.02 -10.77
CA TRP A 211 6.91 -4.15 -11.11
C TRP A 211 7.18 -5.51 -11.75
N GLU A 212 6.50 -6.57 -11.31
CA GLU A 212 6.44 -7.85 -12.00
C GLU A 212 5.99 -7.66 -13.45
N GLU A 213 4.88 -6.96 -13.69
CA GLU A 213 4.38 -6.66 -15.04
C GLU A 213 5.42 -5.88 -15.87
N ARG A 214 5.99 -4.82 -15.29
CA ARG A 214 7.00 -3.99 -15.96
C ARG A 214 8.24 -4.78 -16.33
N ILE A 215 8.73 -5.65 -15.45
CA ILE A 215 9.90 -6.49 -15.70
C ILE A 215 9.57 -7.53 -16.78
N GLY A 216 8.40 -8.17 -16.70
CA GLY A 216 7.95 -9.17 -17.66
C GLY A 216 7.75 -8.62 -19.08
N GLN A 217 7.35 -7.35 -19.23
CA GLN A 217 7.24 -6.68 -20.53
C GLN A 217 8.59 -6.59 -21.30
N PHE A 218 9.71 -6.74 -20.59
CA PHE A 218 11.07 -6.68 -21.15
C PHE A 218 11.80 -8.02 -20.97
N ASN A 219 11.07 -9.13 -20.82
CA ASN A 219 11.64 -10.47 -20.63
C ASN A 219 12.65 -10.57 -19.47
N GLY A 220 12.43 -9.80 -18.41
CA GLY A 220 13.23 -9.88 -17.19
C GLY A 220 12.76 -11.02 -16.27
N THR A 221 13.69 -11.58 -15.52
CA THR A 221 13.45 -12.64 -14.53
C THR A 221 14.16 -12.32 -13.22
N VAL A 222 13.59 -12.77 -12.10
CA VAL A 222 14.17 -12.53 -10.77
C VAL A 222 15.21 -13.61 -10.45
N ASP A 223 16.43 -13.20 -10.11
CA ASP A 223 17.48 -14.05 -9.54
C ASP A 223 17.49 -13.84 -8.02
N HIS A 224 16.91 -14.80 -7.27
CA HIS A 224 16.82 -14.73 -5.81
C HIS A 224 18.16 -14.92 -5.10
N ASP A 225 19.12 -15.64 -5.70
CA ASP A 225 20.43 -15.88 -5.10
C ASP A 225 21.28 -14.61 -5.14
N LYS A 226 21.22 -13.88 -6.26
CA LYS A 226 21.95 -12.62 -6.45
C LYS A 226 21.15 -11.38 -6.05
N LYS A 227 19.85 -11.54 -5.76
CA LYS A 227 18.89 -10.44 -5.51
C LYS A 227 18.90 -9.39 -6.63
N MET A 228 18.77 -9.83 -7.87
CA MET A 228 18.77 -8.94 -9.03
C MET A 228 17.80 -9.38 -10.11
N ILE A 229 17.57 -8.50 -11.10
CA ILE A 229 16.81 -8.84 -12.30
C ILE A 229 17.77 -9.18 -13.42
N CYS A 230 17.56 -10.33 -14.06
CA CYS A 230 18.30 -10.77 -15.23
C CYS A 230 17.42 -10.61 -16.48
N PHE A 231 17.90 -9.86 -17.46
CA PHE A 231 17.24 -9.69 -18.76
C PHE A 231 17.82 -10.65 -19.80
N GLU A 232 17.01 -11.02 -20.78
CA GLU A 232 17.41 -11.96 -21.83
C GLU A 232 18.59 -11.44 -22.68
N ASN A 233 18.66 -10.12 -22.90
CA ASN A 233 19.72 -9.45 -23.65
C ASN A 233 19.85 -7.97 -23.25
N GLU A 234 20.95 -7.35 -23.70
CA GLU A 234 21.27 -5.94 -23.43
C GLU A 234 20.22 -4.98 -24.01
N ASP A 235 19.59 -5.29 -25.15
CA ASP A 235 18.56 -4.42 -25.76
C ASP A 235 17.33 -4.28 -24.85
N PHE A 236 16.89 -5.38 -24.22
CA PHE A 236 15.78 -5.35 -23.26
C PHE A 236 16.16 -4.66 -21.95
N GLU A 237 17.39 -4.88 -21.47
CA GLU A 237 17.92 -4.24 -20.27
C GLU A 237 17.97 -2.71 -20.43
N ASP A 238 18.58 -2.24 -21.52
CA ASP A 238 18.69 -0.82 -21.84
C ASP A 238 17.30 -0.17 -21.96
N ALA A 239 16.38 -0.80 -22.69
CA ALA A 239 15.03 -0.28 -22.87
C ALA A 239 14.22 -0.25 -21.56
N PHE A 240 14.45 -1.22 -20.66
CA PHE A 240 13.81 -1.21 -19.34
C PHE A 240 14.33 -0.06 -18.48
N TYR A 241 15.66 0.10 -18.39
CA TYR A 241 16.26 1.14 -17.55
C TYR A 241 16.03 2.55 -18.09
N GLU A 242 15.96 2.73 -19.42
CA GLU A 242 15.53 4.01 -20.03
C GLU A 242 14.16 4.46 -19.51
N LYS A 243 13.27 3.52 -19.23
CA LYS A 243 11.90 3.81 -18.80
C LYS A 243 11.69 3.80 -17.29
N TYR A 244 12.43 2.96 -16.56
CA TYR A 244 12.11 2.64 -15.16
C TYR A 244 13.27 2.72 -14.16
N TYR A 245 14.45 3.20 -14.55
CA TYR A 245 15.56 3.36 -13.60
C TYR A 245 15.32 4.51 -12.62
N TYR A 246 14.89 4.21 -11.38
CA TYR A 246 14.45 5.21 -10.40
C TYR A 246 15.56 5.79 -9.50
N ASP A 247 16.73 5.14 -9.46
CA ASP A 247 17.93 5.56 -8.71
C ASP A 247 17.66 6.12 -7.29
N PRO A 248 17.19 5.28 -6.35
CA PRO A 248 16.86 5.71 -4.99
C PRO A 248 18.06 6.20 -4.16
N ASP A 249 19.28 5.74 -4.45
CA ASP A 249 20.49 6.12 -3.70
C ASP A 249 20.87 7.59 -3.94
N GLU A 250 20.77 8.05 -5.19
CA GLU A 250 21.05 9.43 -5.60
C GLU A 250 19.93 10.43 -5.22
N GLN A 251 18.86 9.96 -4.55
CA GLN A 251 17.83 10.86 -4.05
C GLN A 251 18.27 11.59 -2.78
N PRO A 252 17.86 12.87 -2.60
CA PRO A 252 18.06 13.57 -1.33
C PRO A 252 17.46 12.78 -0.15
N SER A 253 18.10 12.82 1.02
CA SER A 253 17.68 12.02 2.17
C SER A 253 16.22 12.25 2.58
N HIS A 254 15.70 13.47 2.44
CA HIS A 254 14.29 13.77 2.75
C HIS A 254 13.29 13.08 1.79
N VAL A 255 13.71 12.72 0.57
CA VAL A 255 12.91 11.91 -0.36
C VAL A 255 12.98 10.45 0.06
N GLN A 256 14.18 9.93 0.36
CA GLN A 256 14.33 8.56 0.85
C GLN A 256 13.51 8.32 2.14
N PHE A 257 13.51 9.29 3.06
CA PHE A 257 12.77 9.20 4.33
C PHE A 257 11.25 9.18 4.14
N LYS A 258 10.72 9.67 3.02
CA LYS A 258 9.30 9.51 2.73
C LYS A 258 8.94 8.04 2.59
N SER A 259 9.80 7.27 1.93
CA SER A 259 9.58 5.88 1.54
C SER A 259 9.82 4.86 2.65
N ILE A 260 10.91 5.04 3.40
CA ILE A 260 11.41 4.06 4.37
C ILE A 260 11.55 4.60 5.80
N GLY A 261 10.98 5.78 6.07
CA GLY A 261 11.15 6.49 7.33
C GLY A 261 12.59 6.95 7.61
N THR A 262 12.76 7.64 8.73
CA THR A 262 14.04 8.13 9.25
C THR A 262 14.80 7.07 10.05
N GLY A 263 14.10 6.10 10.64
CA GLY A 263 14.65 5.11 11.56
C GLY A 263 14.77 5.62 13.01
N ALA A 264 14.39 6.88 13.25
CA ALA A 264 14.43 7.52 14.57
C ALA A 264 13.02 7.74 15.16
N GLU A 265 11.98 7.24 14.49
CA GLU A 265 10.59 7.38 14.92
C GLU A 265 10.36 6.67 16.26
N THR A 266 9.70 7.39 17.18
CA THR A 266 9.15 6.74 18.37
C THR A 266 7.92 5.94 17.97
N GLN A 267 8.00 4.62 18.17
CA GLN A 267 6.95 3.68 17.79
C GLN A 267 5.75 3.81 18.73
N TRP A 268 4.55 3.85 18.16
CA TRP A 268 3.29 3.96 18.91
C TRP A 268 2.94 2.69 19.67
N THR A 269 2.28 2.90 20.81
CA THR A 269 1.60 1.88 21.60
C THR A 269 0.10 1.85 21.32
N TRP A 270 -0.56 0.74 21.67
CA TRP A 270 -2.02 0.64 21.60
C TRP A 270 -2.75 1.70 22.46
N ASN A 271 -2.15 2.12 23.58
CA ASN A 271 -2.65 3.22 24.41
C ASN A 271 -2.66 4.54 23.66
N GLU A 272 -1.54 4.93 23.03
CA GLU A 272 -1.45 6.18 22.28
C GLU A 272 -2.37 6.18 21.07
N PHE A 273 -2.45 5.04 20.36
CA PHE A 273 -3.38 4.87 19.25
C PHE A 273 -4.84 5.04 19.68
N TYR A 274 -5.26 4.36 20.75
CA TYR A 274 -6.63 4.45 21.24
C TYR A 274 -6.97 5.86 21.75
N GLU A 275 -6.11 6.47 22.55
CA GLU A 275 -6.34 7.81 23.08
C GLU A 275 -6.46 8.87 21.99
N LYS A 276 -5.74 8.70 20.86
CA LYS A 276 -5.82 9.60 19.72
C LYS A 276 -7.15 9.49 18.97
N TYR A 277 -7.73 8.29 18.87
CA TYR A 277 -8.83 8.00 17.93
C TYR A 277 -10.13 7.51 18.60
N LYS A 278 -10.22 7.49 19.93
CA LYS A 278 -11.45 7.19 20.67
C LYS A 278 -12.58 8.20 20.44
#